data_AF-A0AAW9H0H1-F1
#
_entry.id   AF-A0AAW9H0H1-F1
#
_cell.length_a   1.000
_cell.length_b   1.000
_cell.length_c   1.000
_cell.angle_alpha   90.00
_cell.angle_beta   90.00
_cell.angle_gamma   90.00
#
_symmetry.space_group_name_H-M   'P 1'
#
loop_
_entity.id
_entity.type
_entity.pdbx_description
1 polymer ?
#
loop_
_entity_poly.entity_id
_entity_poly.type
_entity_poly.pdbx_seq_one_letter_code
_entity_poly.pdbx_strand_id
1 'polypeptide(L)'
;MKYAHTHSTKADSTASGTDSSAMGPAASAYGDSAVALGNGAVAGDANDPAVANAVALGKAATASGDNSLALGAGAAAAQAGAVALGSGSSTAAAVATTGGTLNGS
;
A
#
# COMPACT_ATOMS: atom_id res chain seq x y z
N MET A 1 -8.24 -23.41 12.57
CA MET A 1 -7.25 -23.20 11.48
C MET A 1 -5.88 -23.62 11.98
N LYS A 2 -5.01 -24.24 11.16
CA LYS A 2 -3.61 -24.60 11.55
C LYS A 2 -2.56 -23.67 10.94
N TYR A 3 -2.88 -23.05 9.80
CA TYR A 3 -1.91 -22.34 8.96
C TYR A 3 -2.20 -20.84 8.80
N ALA A 4 -3.36 -20.37 9.24
CA ALA A 4 -3.75 -18.96 9.20
C ALA A 4 -4.39 -18.58 10.53
N HIS A 5 -3.71 -17.71 11.27
CA HIS A 5 -4.16 -17.20 12.55
C HIS A 5 -3.99 -15.69 12.57
N THR A 6 -5.05 -14.97 12.92
CA THR A 6 -5.01 -13.54 13.26
C THR A 6 -5.53 -13.40 14.68
N HIS A 7 -4.71 -12.85 15.58
CA HIS A 7 -5.10 -12.66 16.98
C HIS A 7 -5.22 -11.17 17.28
N SER A 8 -6.45 -10.70 17.52
CA SER A 8 -6.70 -9.32 17.94
C SER A 8 -8.05 -9.18 18.61
N THR A 9 -8.20 -8.08 19.36
CA THR A 9 -9.45 -7.60 19.95
C THR A 9 -9.85 -6.22 19.42
N LYS A 10 -9.09 -5.68 18.46
CA LYS A 10 -9.37 -4.38 17.80
C LYS A 10 -10.45 -4.53 16.73
N ALA A 11 -10.78 -3.43 16.05
CA ALA A 11 -11.68 -3.42 14.90
C ALA A 11 -11.25 -4.44 13.82
N ASP A 12 -12.25 -4.96 13.11
CA ASP A 12 -12.07 -5.97 12.05
C ASP A 12 -11.33 -5.38 10.84
N SER A 13 -10.89 -6.25 9.93
CA SER A 13 -10.38 -5.81 8.63
C SER A 13 -11.52 -5.46 7.66
N THR A 14 -11.23 -4.62 6.67
CA THR A 14 -12.16 -4.24 5.61
C THR A 14 -11.52 -4.51 4.25
N ALA A 15 -12.08 -5.43 3.48
CA ALA A 15 -11.70 -5.67 2.08
C ALA A 15 -12.88 -5.23 1.20
N SER A 16 -12.86 -3.96 0.77
CA SER A 16 -13.97 -3.35 0.03
C SER A 16 -13.74 -3.27 -1.47
N GLY A 17 -12.49 -3.34 -1.92
CA GLY A 17 -12.17 -3.41 -3.36
C GLY A 17 -12.54 -4.77 -3.94
N THR A 18 -12.83 -4.80 -5.24
CA THR A 18 -13.10 -6.05 -5.98
C THR A 18 -11.86 -6.94 -5.91
N ASP A 19 -12.02 -8.23 -5.60
CA ASP A 19 -10.91 -9.19 -5.46
C ASP A 19 -9.80 -8.77 -4.46
N SER A 20 -10.12 -7.89 -3.51
CA SER A 20 -9.17 -7.40 -2.53
C SER A 20 -8.99 -8.34 -1.33
N SER A 21 -7.90 -8.16 -0.58
CA SER A 21 -7.58 -8.94 0.61
C SER A 21 -7.12 -8.05 1.75
N ALA A 22 -7.80 -8.12 2.90
CA ALA A 22 -7.43 -7.39 4.11
C ALA A 22 -7.27 -8.35 5.30
N MET A 23 -6.05 -8.42 5.85
CA MET A 23 -5.68 -9.33 6.93
C MET A 23 -5.02 -8.59 8.10
N GLY A 24 -5.59 -8.75 9.29
CA GLY A 24 -5.11 -8.13 10.53
C GLY A 24 -6.02 -7.01 11.02
N PRO A 25 -5.92 -6.66 12.30
CA PRO A 25 -6.86 -5.73 12.93
C PRO A 25 -6.82 -4.34 12.27
N ALA A 26 -7.99 -3.81 11.91
CA ALA A 26 -8.17 -2.53 11.22
C ALA A 26 -7.42 -2.41 9.87
N ALA A 27 -6.99 -3.53 9.27
CA ALA A 27 -6.43 -3.51 7.92
C ALA A 27 -7.53 -3.14 6.91
N SER A 28 -7.20 -2.31 5.93
CA SER A 28 -8.15 -1.81 4.92
C SER A 28 -7.59 -1.97 3.52
N ALA A 29 -8.25 -2.78 2.69
CA ALA A 29 -7.97 -2.90 1.26
C ALA A 29 -9.14 -2.27 0.49
N TYR A 30 -8.95 -1.00 0.08
CA TYR A 30 -9.96 -0.20 -0.59
C TYR A 30 -9.89 -0.32 -2.11
N GLY A 31 -8.69 -0.48 -2.67
CA GLY A 31 -8.49 -0.59 -4.12
C GLY A 31 -8.87 -1.96 -4.68
N ASP A 32 -9.25 -2.01 -5.95
CA ASP A 32 -9.46 -3.27 -6.66
C ASP A 32 -8.14 -4.06 -6.70
N SER A 33 -8.22 -5.38 -6.46
CA SER A 33 -7.07 -6.29 -6.31
C SER A 33 -6.04 -5.86 -5.25
N ALA A 34 -6.41 -4.97 -4.32
CA ALA A 34 -5.49 -4.47 -3.30
C ALA A 34 -5.23 -5.51 -2.19
N VAL A 35 -4.04 -5.44 -1.59
CA VAL A 35 -3.64 -6.33 -0.49
C VAL A 35 -3.18 -5.50 0.70
N ALA A 36 -3.91 -5.56 1.80
CA ALA A 36 -3.55 -4.94 3.08
C ALA A 36 -3.29 -6.02 4.14
N LEU A 37 -2.04 -6.15 4.60
CA LEU A 37 -1.65 -7.13 5.62
C LEU A 37 -0.89 -6.44 6.77
N GLY A 38 -1.52 -6.39 7.94
CA GLY A 38 -0.94 -5.81 9.16
C GLY A 38 -1.92 -4.95 9.95
N ASN A 39 -1.61 -4.67 11.23
CA ASN A 39 -2.47 -3.83 12.06
C ASN A 39 -2.54 -2.41 11.49
N GLY A 40 -3.73 -2.00 11.02
CA GLY A 40 -3.95 -0.69 10.42
C GLY A 40 -3.26 -0.49 9.06
N ALA A 41 -2.90 -1.56 8.34
CA ALA A 41 -2.38 -1.43 6.98
C ALA A 41 -3.49 -0.89 6.05
N VAL A 42 -3.14 -0.01 5.12
CA VAL A 42 -4.08 0.61 4.16
C VAL A 42 -3.54 0.42 2.74
N ALA A 43 -4.29 -0.28 1.90
CA ALA A 43 -3.99 -0.47 0.49
C ALA A 43 -5.14 0.08 -0.35
N GLY A 44 -4.87 1.11 -1.15
CA GLY A 44 -5.86 1.90 -1.87
C GLY A 44 -6.24 3.20 -1.15
N ASP A 45 -7.19 3.92 -1.73
CA ASP A 45 -7.82 5.11 -1.15
C ASP A 45 -9.33 4.88 -1.07
N ALA A 46 -9.93 5.11 0.10
CA ALA A 46 -11.36 4.91 0.33
C ALA A 46 -12.24 5.87 -0.51
N ASN A 47 -11.65 6.97 -0.99
CA ASN A 47 -12.36 8.01 -1.74
C ASN A 47 -12.04 7.98 -3.24
N ASP A 48 -11.07 7.17 -3.66
CA ASP A 48 -10.66 7.06 -5.06
C ASP A 48 -10.73 5.61 -5.55
N PRO A 49 -11.84 5.23 -6.22
CA PRO A 49 -11.99 3.88 -6.77
C PRO A 49 -11.04 3.60 -7.94
N ALA A 50 -10.35 4.60 -8.48
CA ALA A 50 -9.37 4.40 -9.54
C ALA A 50 -8.04 3.81 -9.04
N VAL A 51 -7.80 3.84 -7.73
CA VAL A 51 -6.59 3.24 -7.14
C VAL A 51 -6.74 1.73 -7.10
N ALA A 52 -6.01 1.02 -7.95
CA ALA A 52 -6.00 -0.43 -8.01
C ALA A 52 -4.62 -1.01 -7.69
N ASN A 53 -4.55 -2.33 -7.46
CA ASN A 53 -3.31 -3.10 -7.34
C ASN A 53 -2.34 -2.61 -6.25
N ALA A 54 -2.82 -1.84 -5.27
CA ALA A 54 -2.01 -1.34 -4.17
C ALA A 54 -1.70 -2.46 -3.17
N VAL A 55 -0.46 -2.52 -2.68
CA VAL A 55 -0.02 -3.54 -1.72
C VAL A 55 0.59 -2.88 -0.50
N ALA A 56 -0.02 -3.04 0.67
CA ALA A 56 0.48 -2.56 1.96
C ALA A 56 0.75 -3.72 2.91
N LEU A 57 2.01 -3.92 3.28
CA LEU A 57 2.45 -4.98 4.18
C LEU A 57 3.24 -4.41 5.36
N GLY A 58 2.62 -4.42 6.54
CA GLY A 58 3.21 -3.96 7.80
C GLY A 58 2.22 -3.20 8.68
N LYS A 59 2.57 -3.03 9.97
CA LYS A 59 1.77 -2.18 10.89
C LYS A 59 1.73 -0.75 10.35
N ALA A 60 0.53 -0.23 10.11
CA ALA A 60 0.32 1.12 9.57
C ALA A 60 1.04 1.42 8.23
N ALA A 61 1.35 0.38 7.44
CA ALA A 61 1.82 0.57 6.06
C ALA A 61 0.69 1.17 5.22
N THR A 62 0.99 2.13 4.34
CA THR A 62 0.02 2.82 3.50
C THR A 62 0.49 2.82 2.05
N ALA A 63 -0.21 2.09 1.18
CA ALA A 63 -0.03 2.13 -0.27
C ALA A 63 -1.27 2.76 -0.86
N SER A 64 -1.24 4.07 -1.14
CA SER A 64 -2.40 4.83 -1.62
C SER A 64 -2.28 5.26 -3.09
N GLY A 65 -1.12 5.05 -3.71
CA GLY A 65 -0.97 5.25 -5.16
C GLY A 65 -1.49 4.06 -5.96
N ASP A 66 -2.00 4.31 -7.17
CA ASP A 66 -2.31 3.23 -8.11
C ASP A 66 -1.07 2.37 -8.37
N ASN A 67 -1.23 1.05 -8.38
CA ASN A 67 -0.15 0.11 -8.64
C ASN A 67 1.08 0.25 -7.68
N SER A 68 0.86 0.77 -6.47
CA SER A 68 1.92 1.07 -5.49
C SER A 68 2.20 -0.06 -4.50
N LEU A 69 3.41 -0.06 -3.91
CA LEU A 69 3.85 -1.03 -2.90
C LEU A 69 4.43 -0.32 -1.68
N ALA A 70 3.86 -0.56 -0.50
CA ALA A 70 4.39 -0.14 0.79
C ALA A 70 4.71 -1.39 1.65
N LEU A 71 6.00 -1.66 1.85
CA LEU A 71 6.48 -2.82 2.60
C LEU A 71 7.31 -2.36 3.80
N GLY A 72 6.74 -2.48 5.00
CA GLY A 72 7.38 -2.10 6.26
C GLY A 72 6.42 -1.39 7.22
N ALA A 73 6.72 -1.42 8.52
CA ALA A 73 5.91 -0.69 9.50
C ALA A 73 5.97 0.83 9.22
N GLY A 74 4.82 1.45 8.98
CA GLY A 74 4.72 2.87 8.64
C GLY A 74 5.28 3.25 7.26
N ALA A 75 5.53 2.30 6.37
CA ALA A 75 5.94 2.61 4.99
C ALA A 75 4.79 3.32 4.24
N ALA A 76 5.11 4.31 3.39
CA ALA A 76 4.14 5.14 2.68
C ALA A 76 4.45 5.28 1.17
N ALA A 77 3.67 4.60 0.34
CA ALA A 77 3.73 4.69 -1.12
C ALA A 77 2.49 5.44 -1.65
N ALA A 78 2.61 6.76 -1.81
CA ALA A 78 1.47 7.62 -2.15
C ALA A 78 1.36 7.96 -3.64
N GLN A 79 2.39 7.64 -4.43
CA GLN A 79 2.44 7.97 -5.86
C GLN A 79 2.15 6.73 -6.71
N ALA A 80 1.57 6.94 -7.89
CA ALA A 80 1.31 5.85 -8.82
C ALA A 80 2.61 5.13 -9.20
N GLY A 81 2.60 3.79 -9.15
CA GLY A 81 3.76 2.93 -9.42
C GLY A 81 4.90 3.02 -8.40
N ALA A 82 4.71 3.71 -7.27
CA ALA A 82 5.78 3.91 -6.31
C ALA A 82 6.02 2.71 -5.39
N VAL A 83 7.27 2.53 -4.96
CA VAL A 83 7.68 1.47 -4.03
C VAL A 83 8.36 2.08 -2.81
N ALA A 84 7.69 2.02 -1.66
CA ALA A 84 8.25 2.36 -0.36
C ALA A 84 8.66 1.06 0.35
N LEU A 85 9.96 0.77 0.38
CA LEU A 85 10.52 -0.44 0.98
C LEU A 85 11.32 -0.09 2.25
N GLY A 86 10.88 -0.60 3.40
CA GLY A 86 11.49 -0.38 4.71
C GLY A 86 10.57 0.32 5.71
N SER A 87 10.83 0.12 7.01
CA SER A 87 10.06 0.79 8.08
C SER A 87 10.21 2.30 8.00
N GLY A 88 9.09 3.03 7.95
CA GLY A 88 9.04 4.49 7.82
C GLY A 88 9.51 5.02 6.46
N SER A 89 9.74 4.15 5.48
CA SER A 89 10.10 4.55 4.12
C SER A 89 8.94 5.33 3.49
N SER A 90 9.23 6.37 2.72
CA SER A 90 8.22 7.17 2.04
C SER A 90 8.67 7.53 0.63
N THR A 91 7.72 7.66 -0.27
CA THR A 91 7.95 8.03 -1.67
C THR A 91 7.56 9.49 -1.89
N ALA A 92 8.26 10.17 -2.80
CA ALA A 92 7.97 11.53 -3.21
C ALA A 92 7.46 11.56 -4.65
N ALA A 93 6.77 12.64 -5.02
CA ALA A 93 6.39 12.89 -6.41
C ALA A 93 7.64 12.92 -7.31
N ALA A 94 7.51 12.41 -8.53
CA ALA A 94 8.58 12.45 -9.50
C ALA A 94 8.93 13.90 -9.86
N VAL A 95 10.22 14.23 -9.81
CA VAL A 95 10.73 15.52 -10.27
C VAL A 95 11.28 15.33 -11.68
N ALA A 96 10.61 15.94 -12.67
CA ALA A 96 11.03 15.88 -14.05
C ALA A 96 12.42 16.50 -14.23
N THR A 97 13.31 15.80 -14.93
CA THR A 97 14.63 16.34 -15.31
C THR A 97 14.48 16.99 -16.69
N THR A 98 14.73 18.30 -16.80
CA THR A 98 14.51 19.09 -18.03
C THR A 98 15.50 18.75 -19.17
N GLY A 99 16.49 17.91 -18.90
CA GLY A 99 17.46 17.44 -19.88
C GLY A 99 18.66 16.77 -19.20
N GLY A 100 19.24 15.79 -19.89
CA GLY A 100 20.50 15.15 -19.52
C GLY A 100 21.21 14.70 -20.79
N THR A 101 22.46 15.10 -20.98
CA THR A 101 23.27 14.61 -22.10
C THR A 101 23.77 13.22 -21.78
N LEU A 102 23.28 12.22 -22.51
CA LEU A 102 23.82 10.86 -22.49
C LEU A 102 24.84 10.74 -23.63
N ASN A 103 26.07 10.35 -23.31
CA ASN A 103 27.19 10.22 -24.27
C ASN A 103 27.70 11.53 -24.93
N GLY A 104 27.39 12.70 -24.38
CA GLY A 104 28.16 13.93 -24.65
C GLY A 104 27.96 14.62 -26.01
N SER A 105 26.90 14.31 -26.75
CA SER A 105 26.52 15.07 -27.96
C SER A 105 25.02 15.11 -28.15
#